data_AF-A0A484ZLV8-F1
#
_entry.id   AF-A0A484ZLV8-F1
#
_cell.length_a   1.000
_cell.length_b   1.000
_cell.length_c   1.000
_cell.angle_alpha   90.00
_cell.angle_beta   90.00
_cell.angle_gamma   90.00
#
_symmetry.space_group_name_H-M   'P 1'
#
loop_
_entity.id
_entity.type
_entity.pdbx_description
1 polymer ?
#
loop_
_entity_poly.entity_id
_entity_poly.type
_entity_poly.pdbx_seq_one_letter_code
_entity_poly.pdbx_strand_id
1 'polypeptide(L)' 'MRKDLIAGGVPSSDIVLDYAGFRTLDSIIRTRKVFDTNGFTIITQRFHCERALFIAMHSGIKAQCYAVAVA' A
#
# COMPACT_ATOMS: atom_id res chain seq x y z
N MET A 1 -3.43 8.73 8.98
CA MET A 1 -4.06 7.78 8.03
C MET A 1 -5.37 7.20 8.54
N ARG A 2 -5.44 6.30 9.53
CA ARG A 2 -6.74 5.67 9.92
C ARG A 2 -7.83 6.68 10.29
N LYS A 3 -7.50 7.66 11.14
CA LYS A 3 -8.46 8.70 11.54
C LYS A 3 -8.96 9.50 10.34
N ASP A 4 -8.06 9.85 9.42
CA ASP A 4 -8.39 10.61 8.21
C ASP A 4 -9.29 9.80 7.27
N LEU A 5 -9.05 8.49 7.12
CA LEU A 5 -9.90 7.59 6.33
C LEU A 5 -11.32 7.48 6.93
N ILE A 6 -11.42 7.36 8.26
CA ILE A 6 -12.72 7.36 8.95
C ILE A 6 -13.44 8.69 8.76
N ALA A 7 -12.73 9.82 8.91
CA ALA A 7 -13.29 11.15 8.66
C ALA A 7 -13.75 11.33 7.20
N GLY A 8 -13.05 10.68 6.25
CA GLY A 8 -13.42 10.59 4.84
C GLY A 8 -14.55 9.59 4.53
N GLY A 9 -15.15 8.95 5.53
CA GLY A 9 -16.31 8.07 5.38
C GLY A 9 -15.99 6.59 5.14
N VAL A 10 -14.72 6.18 5.22
CA VAL A 10 -14.35 4.75 5.11
C VAL A 10 -14.79 4.02 6.40
N PRO A 11 -15.61 2.95 6.30
CA PRO A 11 -16.02 2.16 7.46
C PRO A 11 -14.80 1.62 8.21
N SER A 12 -14.81 1.72 9.54
CA SER A 12 -13.66 1.26 10.34
C SER A 12 -13.42 -0.25 10.27
N SER A 13 -14.45 -1.03 9.92
CA SER A 13 -14.38 -2.47 9.66
C SER A 13 -13.54 -2.81 8.44
N ASP A 14 -13.43 -1.88 7.49
CA ASP A 14 -12.76 -2.10 6.22
C ASP A 14 -11.30 -1.61 6.27
N ILE A 15 -10.85 -1.11 7.44
CA ILE A 15 -9.50 -0.59 7.65
C ILE A 15 -8.71 -1.54 8.52
N VAL A 16 -7.74 -2.20 7.91
CA VAL A 16 -6.74 -3.02 8.61
C VAL A 16 -5.42 -2.25 8.73
N LEU A 17 -4.84 -2.27 9.92
CA LEU A 17 -3.55 -1.62 10.19
C LEU A 17 -2.42 -2.65 10.16
N ASP A 18 -1.44 -2.46 9.27
CA ASP A 18 -0.16 -3.17 9.33
C ASP A 18 0.89 -2.30 10.05
N TYR A 19 1.25 -2.68 11.28
CA TYR A 19 2.21 -1.94 12.10
C TYR A 19 3.68 -2.30 11.81
N ALA A 20 3.95 -3.29 10.95
CA ALA A 20 5.31 -3.78 10.68
C ALA A 20 5.83 -3.41 9.28
N GLY A 21 5.16 -2.51 8.58
CA GLY A 21 5.56 -2.00 7.25
C GLY A 21 6.53 -0.81 7.30
N PHE A 22 7.66 -0.93 7.99
CA PHE A 22 8.58 0.20 8.25
C PHE A 22 9.31 0.73 7.00
N ARG A 23 9.52 -0.12 5.99
CA ARG A 23 10.13 0.26 4.70
C ARG A 23 9.18 -0.12 3.57
N THR A 24 9.34 0.53 2.41
CA THR A 24 8.58 0.18 1.20
C THR A 24 8.67 -1.31 0.86
N LEU A 25 9.86 -1.92 1.02
CA LEU A 25 10.05 -3.36 0.85
C LEU A 25 9.15 -4.17 1.80
N ASP A 26 9.12 -3.79 3.07
CA ASP A 26 8.32 -4.49 4.07
C ASP A 26 6.82 -4.36 3.73
N SER A 27 6.34 -3.16 3.39
CA SER A 27 4.95 -2.95 2.99
C SER A 27 4.53 -3.85 1.82
N ILE A 28 5.34 -3.95 0.76
CA ILE A 28 4.99 -4.72 -0.43
C ILE A 28 5.04 -6.23 -0.20
N ILE A 29 6.10 -6.75 0.42
CA ILE A 29 6.24 -8.18 0.67
C ILE A 29 5.22 -8.66 1.71
N ARG A 30 4.99 -7.87 2.76
CA ARG A 30 4.03 -8.22 3.82
C ARG A 30 2.60 -8.19 3.30
N THR A 31 2.26 -7.27 2.41
CA THR A 31 0.90 -7.23 1.84
C THR A 31 0.54 -8.57 1.20
N ARG A 32 1.48 -9.17 0.45
CA ARG A 32 1.30 -10.51 -0.13
C ARG A 32 1.23 -11.62 0.93
N LYS A 33 2.12 -11.59 1.92
CA LYS A 33 2.28 -12.70 2.88
C LYS A 33 1.25 -12.71 4.02
N VAL A 34 0.81 -11.53 4.46
CA VAL A 34 -0.06 -11.36 5.64
C VAL A 34 -1.53 -11.29 5.24
N PHE A 35 -1.83 -10.63 4.11
CA PHE A 35 -3.21 -10.46 3.62
C PHE A 35 -3.55 -11.41 2.47
N ASP A 36 -2.64 -12.35 2.15
CA ASP A 36 -2.79 -13.41 1.13
C ASP A 36 -3.31 -12.93 -0.24
N THR A 37 -2.93 -11.71 -0.64
CA THR A 37 -3.38 -11.11 -1.91
C THR A 37 -2.23 -10.94 -2.89
N ASN A 38 -2.43 -11.35 -4.15
CA ASN A 38 -1.44 -11.14 -5.22
C ASN A 38 -1.69 -9.88 -6.04
N GLY A 39 -2.80 -9.19 -5.78
CA GLY A 39 -3.33 -8.09 -6.58
C GLY A 39 -3.76 -6.96 -5.68
N PHE A 40 -3.07 -5.82 -5.72
CA PHE A 40 -3.46 -4.67 -4.90
C PHE A 40 -3.07 -3.33 -5.52
N THR A 41 -3.80 -2.31 -5.07
CA THR A 41 -3.55 -0.91 -5.43
C THR A 41 -2.80 -0.23 -4.30
N ILE A 42 -1.73 0.47 -4.65
CA ILE A 42 -0.88 1.24 -3.74
C ILE A 42 -1.22 2.72 -3.94
N ILE A 43 -1.44 3.44 -2.84
CA ILE A 43 -1.68 4.89 -2.88
C ILE A 43 -0.60 5.54 -2.00
N THR A 44 0.27 6.35 -2.60
CA THR A 44 1.42 6.95 -1.90
C THR A 44 1.98 8.17 -2.67
N GLN A 45 3.06 8.80 -2.18
CA GLN A 45 3.77 9.84 -2.93
C GLN A 45 4.50 9.25 -4.15
N ARG A 46 4.69 10.06 -5.20
CA ARG A 46 5.32 9.63 -6.46
C ARG A 46 6.60 8.81 -6.28
N PHE A 47 7.54 9.29 -5.46
CA PHE A 47 8.83 8.61 -5.28
C PHE A 47 8.69 7.23 -4.60
N HIS A 48 7.68 7.04 -3.76
CA HIS A 48 7.41 5.73 -3.16
C HIS A 48 6.68 4.81 -4.14
N CYS A 49 5.83 5.34 -5.03
CA CYS A 49 5.17 4.55 -6.05
C CYS A 49 6.18 3.85 -6.96
N GLU A 50 7.17 4.57 -7.47
CA GLU A 50 8.20 4.03 -8.35
C GLU A 50 8.97 2.89 -7.67
N ARG A 51 9.39 3.08 -6.41
CA ARG A 51 10.07 2.07 -5.60
C ARG A 51 9.18 0.85 -5.33
N ALA A 52 7.91 1.09 -5.00
CA ALA A 52 6.97 0.03 -4.67
C ALA A 52 6.66 -0.86 -5.88
N LEU A 53 6.44 -0.26 -7.05
CA LEU A 53 6.24 -0.99 -8.31
C LEU A 53 7.49 -1.79 -8.69
N PHE A 54 8.69 -1.22 -8.55
CA PHE A 54 9.93 -1.94 -8.80
C PHE A 54 10.05 -3.21 -7.93
N ILE A 55 9.79 -3.09 -6.63
CA ILE A 55 9.84 -4.23 -5.69
C ILE A 55 8.76 -5.26 -6.03
N ALA A 56 7.53 -4.82 -6.33
CA ALA A 56 6.44 -5.70 -6.70
C ALA A 56 6.75 -6.52 -7.96
N MET A 57 7.24 -5.85 -9.02
CA MET A 57 7.65 -6.51 -10.27
C MET A 57 8.74 -7.56 -10.04
N HIS A 58 9.79 -7.21 -9.30
CA HIS A 58 10.89 -8.14 -9.01
C HIS A 58 10.47 -9.31 -8.12
N SER A 59 9.37 -9.16 -7.37
CA SER A 59 8.82 -10.19 -6.48
C SER A 59 7.66 -10.97 -7.10
N GLY A 60 7.32 -10.74 -8.37
CA GLY A 60 6.20 -11.41 -9.05
C GLY A 60 4.80 -11.02 -8.52
N ILE A 61 4.70 -9.86 -7.86
CA ILE A 61 3.45 -9.35 -7.28
C ILE A 61 2.76 -8.44 -8.30
N LYS A 62 1.45 -8.64 -8.51
CA LYS A 62 0.66 -7.76 -9.38
C LYS A 62 0.21 -6.53 -8.57
N ALA A 63 0.90 -5.42 -8.77
CA ALA A 63 0.54 -4.16 -8.11
C ALA A 63 0.35 -3.02 -9.11
N GLN A 64 -0.56 -2.12 -8.78
CA GLN A 64 -0.75 -0.84 -9.46
C GLN A 64 -0.54 0.28 -8.43
N CYS A 65 -0.01 1.43 -8.85
CA CYS A 65 0.24 2.54 -7.93
C CYS A 65 -0.36 3.84 -8.44
N TYR A 66 -1.15 4.50 -7.60
CA TYR A 66 -1.64 5.86 -7.82
C TYR A 66 -0.84 6.82 -6.95
N ALA A 67 -0.02 7.64 -7.62
CA ALA A 67 0.71 8.70 -6.96
C ALA A 67 -0.25 9.86 -6.67
N VAL A 68 -0.31 10.31 -5.42
CA VAL A 68 -1.07 11.50 -5.06
C VAL A 68 -0.34 12.74 -5.62
N ALA A 69 -1.07 13.60 -6.34
CA ALA A 69 -0.53 14.86 -6.84
C ALA A 69 -0.21 15.78 -5.66
N VAL A 70 0.93 16.47 -5.72
CA VAL A 70 1.23 17.55 -4.79
C VAL A 70 0.40 18.75 -5.25
N ALA A 71 -0.45 19.27 -4.37
CA ALA A 71 -1.18 20.51 -4.59
C ALA A 71 -0.23 21.71 -4.54
#